data_AF-Q5U9R8-F1
#
_entry.id   AF-Q5U9R8-F1
#
_cell.length_a   1.000
_cell.length_b   1.000
_cell.length_c   1.000
_cell.angle_alpha   90.00
_cell.angle_beta   90.00
_cell.angle_gamma   90.00
#
_symmetry.space_group_name_H-M   'P 1'
#
loop_
_entity.id
_entity.type
_entity.pdbx_description
1 polymer ?
#
loop_
_entity_poly.entity_id
_entity_poly.type
_entity_poly.pdbx_seq_one_letter_code
_entity_poly.pdbx_strand_id
1 'polypeptide(L)' 'KLLSFEKMEHKSQEVLDINARGQLPSFKHGDVIVNESYAACFYLESQFKSEGTKLIPDSPAEQALM' A
#
# COMPACT_ATOMS: atom_id res chain seq x y z
N LYS A 1 -5.24 11.96 0.03
CA LYS A 1 -4.98 13.23 -0.68
C LYS A 1 -4.99 12.96 -2.18
N LEU A 2 -5.62 13.80 -2.99
CA LEU A 2 -5.51 13.69 -4.46
C LEU A 2 -4.21 14.37 -4.88
N LEU A 3 -3.41 13.70 -5.71
CA LEU A 3 -2.12 14.19 -6.20
C LEU A 3 -2.19 14.37 -7.72
N SER A 4 -1.70 15.50 -8.21
CA SER A 4 -1.51 15.77 -9.63
C SER A 4 -0.17 15.23 -10.12
N PHE A 5 -0.22 14.34 -11.11
CA PHE A 5 0.99 13.85 -11.78
C PHE A 5 1.61 14.90 -12.70
N GLU A 6 0.80 15.74 -13.34
CA GLU A 6 1.25 16.86 -14.17
C GLU A 6 2.10 17.86 -13.36
N LYS A 7 1.70 18.12 -12.11
CA LYS A 7 2.44 18.96 -11.17
C LYS A 7 3.54 18.21 -10.40
N MET A 8 3.80 16.94 -10.75
CA MET A 8 4.80 16.09 -10.11
C MET A 8 4.60 15.92 -8.59
N GLU A 9 3.37 16.01 -8.08
CA GLU A 9 3.11 15.99 -6.64
C GLU A 9 3.43 14.63 -5.98
N HIS A 10 3.50 13.55 -6.76
CA HIS A 10 4.01 12.24 -6.33
C HIS A 10 5.52 12.24 -6.00
N LYS A 11 6.24 13.32 -6.33
CA LYS A 11 7.64 13.58 -5.92
C LYS A 11 7.76 14.67 -4.86
N SER A 12 6.66 15.14 -4.29
CA SER A 12 6.69 16.11 -3.19
C SER A 12 7.37 15.53 -1.96
N GLN A 13 7.92 16.39 -1.10
CA GLN A 13 8.60 15.96 0.12
C GLN A 13 7.70 15.09 1.01
N GLU A 14 6.40 15.43 1.11
CA GLU A 14 5.41 14.64 1.85
C GLU A 14 5.33 13.18 1.36
N VAL A 15 5.41 12.94 0.05
CA VAL A 15 5.43 11.58 -0.51
C VAL A 15 6.80 10.94 -0.31
N LEU A 16 7.89 11.69 -0.48
CA LEU A 16 9.25 11.19 -0.30
C LEU A 16 9.56 10.78 1.15
N ASP A 17 8.94 11.43 2.12
CA ASP A 17 9.04 11.10 3.55
C ASP A 17 8.40 9.74 3.87
N ILE A 18 7.45 9.28 3.04
CA ILE A 18 6.79 7.97 3.17
C ILE A 18 7.47 6.94 2.27
N ASN A 19 7.71 7.30 1.01
CA ASN A 19 8.35 6.47 0.02
C ASN A 19 9.43 7.26 -0.72
N ALA A 20 10.69 7.03 -0.35
CA ALA A 20 11.84 7.70 -0.94
C ALA A 20 11.97 7.50 -2.47
N ARG A 21 11.27 6.52 -3.06
CA ARG A 21 11.22 6.32 -4.51
C ARG A 21 10.29 7.33 -5.20
N GLY A 22 9.45 8.03 -4.45
CA GLY A 22 8.40 8.92 -4.96
C GLY A 22 7.44 8.16 -5.87
N GLN A 23 7.09 6.94 -5.47
CA GLN A 23 6.19 6.05 -6.21
C GLN A 23 4.90 5.87 -5.42
N LEU A 24 3.81 5.64 -6.14
CA LEU A 24 2.51 5.33 -5.55
C LEU A 24 2.17 3.85 -5.79
N PRO A 25 1.42 3.21 -4.88
CA PRO A 25 0.92 3.77 -3.62
C PRO A 25 2.03 3.99 -2.59
N SER A 26 1.85 5.02 -1.76
CA SER A 26 2.62 5.28 -0.53
C SER A 26 1.63 5.23 0.62
N PHE A 27 1.73 4.21 1.48
CA PHE A 27 0.73 3.92 2.51
C PHE A 27 1.33 4.06 3.91
N LYS A 28 0.58 4.69 4.82
CA LYS A 28 0.94 4.84 6.22
C LYS A 28 -0.26 4.54 7.11
N HIS A 29 -0.10 3.66 8.09
CA HIS A 29 -1.09 3.35 9.12
C HIS A 29 -0.43 3.45 10.50
N GLY A 30 -0.81 4.47 11.27
CA GLY A 30 -0.08 4.85 12.47
C GLY A 30 1.38 5.19 12.13
N ASP A 31 2.33 4.52 12.80
CA ASP A 31 3.77 4.65 12.54
C ASP A 31 4.30 3.67 11.49
N VAL A 32 3.45 2.77 10.97
CA VAL A 32 3.86 1.78 9.97
C VAL A 32 3.77 2.38 8.58
N ILE A 33 4.90 2.38 7.87
CA ILE A 33 5.00 2.74 6.45
C ILE A 33 5.06 1.45 5.64
N VAL A 34 4.19 1.34 4.64
CA VAL A 34 4.18 0.24 3.68
C VAL A 34 4.23 0.81 2.26
N ASN A 35 5.22 0.37 1.51
CA ASN A 35 5.43 0.72 0.11
C ASN A 35 5.14 -0.51 -0.76
N GLU A 36 4.78 -0.30 -2.03
CA GLU A 36 4.23 -1.32 -2.96
C GLU A 36 2.77 -1.70 -2.67
N SER A 37 1.97 -1.82 -3.74
CA SER A 37 0.53 -2.10 -3.62
C SER A 37 0.23 -3.46 -3.00
N TYR A 38 1.00 -4.50 -3.37
CA TYR A 38 0.79 -5.86 -2.86
C TYR A 38 1.16 -5.98 -1.39
N ALA A 39 2.25 -5.32 -0.97
CA ALA A 39 2.62 -5.28 0.43
C ALA A 39 1.53 -4.59 1.27
N ALA A 40 0.88 -3.54 0.75
CA ALA A 40 -0.26 -2.93 1.42
C ALA A 40 -1.45 -3.89 1.54
N CYS A 41 -1.78 -4.65 0.49
CA CYS A 41 -2.83 -5.68 0.56
C CYS A 41 -2.52 -6.76 1.61
N PHE A 42 -1.30 -7.29 1.61
CA PHE A 42 -0.88 -8.30 2.59
C PHE A 42 -0.85 -7.74 4.02
N TYR A 43 -0.39 -6.51 4.21
CA TYR A 43 -0.41 -5.83 5.51
C TYR A 43 -1.83 -5.69 6.03
N LEU A 44 -2.75 -5.18 5.21
CA LEU A 44 -4.14 -4.97 5.59
C LEU A 44 -4.84 -6.29 5.93
N GLU A 45 -4.69 -7.34 5.12
CA GLU A 45 -5.22 -8.66 5.46
C GLU A 45 -4.65 -9.15 6.79
N SER A 46 -3.34 -9.02 7.00
CA SER A 46 -2.71 -9.52 8.23
C SER A 46 -3.14 -8.73 9.47
N GLN A 47 -3.32 -7.41 9.37
CA GLN A 47 -3.70 -6.56 10.51
C GLN A 47 -5.18 -6.70 10.86
N PHE A 48 -6.05 -6.82 9.85
CA PHE A 48 -7.50 -6.83 10.01
C PHE A 48 -8.10 -8.18 9.65
N LYS A 49 -7.36 -9.28 9.88
CA LYS A 49 -7.71 -10.63 9.45
C LYS A 49 -9.11 -11.11 9.88
N SER A 50 -9.62 -10.58 10.98
CA SER A 50 -10.93 -10.94 11.55
C SER A 50 -12.01 -9.88 11.34
N GLU A 51 -11.75 -8.87 10.50
CA GLU A 51 -12.62 -7.73 10.27
C GLU A 51 -12.90 -7.52 8.78
N GLY A 52 -14.18 -7.39 8.43
CA GLY A 52 -14.59 -6.99 7.08
C GLY A 52 -14.35 -8.04 5.99
N THR A 53 -14.03 -7.55 4.79
CA THR A 53 -13.87 -8.38 3.58
C THR A 53 -12.44 -8.85 3.44
N LYS A 54 -12.27 -10.16 3.21
CA LYS A 54 -10.98 -10.78 2.92
C LYS A 54 -10.37 -10.23 1.61
N LEU A 55 -9.13 -9.77 1.67
CA LEU A 55 -8.42 -9.12 0.57
C LEU A 55 -7.58 -10.08 -0.26
N ILE A 56 -7.14 -11.20 0.34
CA ILE A 56 -6.31 -12.19 -0.33
C ILE A 56 -6.92 -13.60 -0.19
N PRO A 57 -6.78 -14.48 -1.19
CA PRO A 57 -7.25 -15.86 -1.09
C PRO A 57 -6.52 -16.64 0.01
N ASP A 58 -7.13 -17.70 0.55
CA ASP A 58 -6.47 -18.59 1.52
C ASP A 58 -5.58 -19.65 0.85
N SER A 59 -5.90 -20.02 -0.39
CA SER A 59 -5.18 -21.06 -1.12
C SER A 59 -3.80 -20.57 -1.54
N PRO A 60 -2.72 -21.30 -1.21
CA PRO A 60 -1.38 -20.96 -1.69
C PRO A 60 -1.29 -20.89 -3.22
N ALA A 61 -2.05 -21.72 -3.93
CA ALA A 61 -2.06 -21.72 -5.40
C ALA A 61 -2.70 -20.45 -5.96
N GLU A 62 -3.76 -19.94 -5.33
CA GLU A 62 -4.42 -18.70 -5.75
C GLU A 62 -3.59 -17.47 -5.38
N GLN A 63 -2.96 -17.48 -4.19
CA GLN A 63 -2.03 -16.43 -3.77
C GLN A 63 -0.85 -16.30 -4.74
N ALA A 64 -0.37 -17.41 -5.32
CA ALA A 64 0.73 -17.40 -6.29
C ALA A 64 0.36 -16.80 -7.65
N LEU A 65 -0.94 -16.66 -7.96
CA LEU A 65 -1.43 -16.03 -9.19
C LEU A 65 -1.67 -14.53 -9.04
N MET A 66 -1.59 -14.02 -7.81
CA MET A 66 -1.72 -12.60 -7.54
C MET A 66 -0.53 -11.86 -8.11
#